data_AF-A0A432CMA3-F1
#
_entry.id   AF-A0A432CMA3-F1
#
_cell.length_a   1.000
_cell.length_b   1.000
_cell.length_c   1.000
_cell.angle_alpha   90.00
_cell.angle_beta   90.00
_cell.angle_gamma   90.00
#
_symmetry.space_group_name_H-M   'P 1'
#
loop_
_entity.id
_entity.type
_entity.pdbx_description
1 polymer ?
#
loop_
_entity_poly.entity_id
_entity_poly.type
_entity_poly.pdbx_seq_one_letter_code
_entity_poly.pdbx_strand_id
1 'polypeptide(L)'
;MDFFKSFFDVTKLPTKIFLVVSIVTGVFIFSGSEILKKLHLDKFQTYEGFVGLAFLFSTVLVIVNLIIWIFNKLHFEYKVIKLKSEYKQAIEDLDFHEKAVLREFCIRKQSSINVPIDDPIISGMLNKNILKMNNQINGSAIGTGMNFPVSMSKYVEKILKPEHINLKQTPTEEEISFVWENRPEWANRSRRY
;
A
#
# COMPACT_ATOMS: atom_id res chain seq x y z
N MET A 1 -3.07 -29.33 19.34
CA MET A 1 -3.39 -29.15 17.90
C MET A 1 -2.54 -28.07 17.23
N ASP A 2 -1.84 -27.20 17.97
CA ASP A 2 -1.02 -26.11 17.39
C ASP A 2 0.34 -26.54 16.81
N PHE A 3 0.93 -27.62 17.34
CA PHE A 3 2.23 -28.13 16.85
C PHE A 3 2.16 -28.63 15.39
N PHE A 4 1.05 -29.26 15.01
CA PHE A 4 0.81 -29.73 13.64
C PHE A 4 0.63 -28.55 12.66
N LYS A 5 -0.01 -27.45 13.08
CA LYS A 5 -0.16 -26.25 12.24
C LYS A 5 1.19 -25.59 11.94
N SER A 6 2.12 -25.55 12.90
CA SER A 6 3.44 -24.96 12.69
C SER A 6 4.36 -25.83 11.82
N PHE A 7 4.23 -27.16 11.87
CA PHE A 7 5.01 -28.08 11.02
C PHE A 7 4.50 -28.12 9.57
N PHE A 8 3.19 -27.90 9.38
CA PHE A 8 2.55 -27.77 8.07
C PHE A 8 2.49 -26.33 7.54
N ASP A 9 3.23 -25.40 8.14
CA ASP A 9 3.32 -24.02 7.66
C ASP A 9 4.27 -23.94 6.45
N VAL A 10 3.92 -24.69 5.41
CA VAL A 10 4.62 -24.85 4.12
C VAL A 10 4.93 -23.50 3.47
N THR A 11 4.17 -22.47 3.82
CA THR A 11 4.34 -21.07 3.38
C THR A 11 5.64 -20.43 3.85
N LYS A 12 6.26 -20.95 4.93
CA LYS A 12 7.53 -20.44 5.47
C LYS A 12 8.76 -21.14 4.88
N LEU A 13 8.56 -22.23 4.15
CA LEU A 13 9.64 -22.94 3.50
C LEU A 13 10.17 -22.13 2.31
N PRO A 14 11.48 -22.08 2.06
CA PRO A 14 12.02 -21.38 0.90
C PRO A 14 11.54 -22.07 -0.38
N THR A 15 10.46 -21.57 -1.00
CA THR A 15 9.85 -22.14 -2.22
C THR A 15 10.89 -22.31 -3.34
N LYS A 16 11.92 -21.47 -3.35
CA LYS A 16 13.06 -21.56 -4.27
C LYS A 16 13.77 -22.91 -4.23
N ILE A 17 13.93 -23.51 -3.04
CA ILE A 17 14.58 -24.83 -2.90
C ILE A 17 13.71 -25.91 -3.52
N PHE A 18 12.42 -25.93 -3.20
CA PHE A 18 11.48 -26.92 -3.76
C PHE A 18 11.29 -26.77 -5.26
N LEU A 19 11.34 -25.55 -5.78
CA LEU A 19 11.34 -25.29 -7.21
C LEU A 19 12.59 -25.89 -7.88
N VAL A 20 13.78 -25.68 -7.31
CA VAL A 20 15.01 -26.30 -7.81
C VAL A 20 14.94 -27.82 -7.74
N VAL A 21 14.48 -28.39 -6.62
CA VAL A 21 14.33 -29.86 -6.47
C VAL A 21 13.35 -30.42 -7.49
N SER A 22 12.18 -29.78 -7.68
CA SER A 22 11.17 -30.19 -8.66
C SER A 22 11.73 -30.13 -10.09
N ILE A 23 12.48 -29.09 -10.44
CA ILE A 23 13.10 -28.97 -11.76
C ILE A 23 14.16 -30.07 -11.95
N VAL A 24 15.07 -30.25 -11.00
CA VAL A 24 16.17 -31.23 -11.11
C VAL A 24 15.63 -32.66 -11.19
N THR A 25 14.71 -33.02 -10.29
CA THR A 25 14.11 -34.36 -10.28
C THR A 25 13.19 -34.58 -11.49
N GLY A 26 12.49 -33.53 -11.95
CA GLY A 26 11.71 -33.57 -13.18
C GLY A 26 12.59 -33.80 -14.40
N VAL A 27 13.73 -33.11 -14.51
CA VAL A 27 14.71 -33.37 -15.58
C VAL A 27 15.15 -34.83 -15.57
N PHE A 28 15.47 -35.41 -14.40
CA PHE A 28 15.88 -36.82 -14.34
C PHE A 28 14.78 -37.78 -14.81
N ILE A 29 13.53 -37.57 -14.36
CA ILE A 29 12.39 -38.44 -14.70
C ILE A 29 12.00 -38.34 -16.18
N PHE A 30 12.02 -37.13 -16.75
CA PHE A 30 11.59 -36.88 -18.13
C PHE A 30 12.74 -36.90 -19.14
N SER A 31 13.99 -37.10 -18.70
CA SER A 31 15.14 -37.20 -19.59
C SER A 31 15.27 -38.58 -20.26
N GLY A 32 15.70 -38.58 -21.51
CA GLY A 32 16.06 -39.81 -22.22
C GLY A 32 17.37 -40.42 -21.72
N SER A 33 17.60 -41.70 -22.04
CA SER A 33 18.76 -42.47 -21.58
C SER A 33 20.13 -41.88 -21.98
N GLU A 34 20.19 -41.06 -23.03
CA GLU A 34 21.42 -40.36 -23.43
C GLU A 34 21.88 -39.31 -22.40
N ILE A 35 20.94 -38.58 -21.80
CA ILE A 35 21.25 -37.52 -20.84
C ILE A 35 21.73 -38.14 -19.53
N LEU A 36 21.06 -39.20 -19.08
CA LEU A 36 21.44 -39.93 -17.86
C LEU A 36 22.85 -40.53 -17.96
N LYS A 37 23.22 -41.08 -19.13
CA LYS A 37 24.57 -41.59 -19.39
C LYS A 37 25.64 -40.49 -19.36
N LYS A 38 25.36 -39.31 -19.94
CA LYS A 38 26.28 -38.16 -19.90
C LYS A 38 26.53 -37.65 -18.48
N LEU A 39 25.57 -37.84 -17.58
CA LEU A 39 25.67 -37.47 -16.16
C LEU A 39 26.23 -38.60 -15.28
N HIS A 40 26.67 -39.72 -15.86
CA HIS A 40 27.14 -40.91 -15.14
C HIS A 40 26.11 -41.47 -14.14
N LEU A 41 24.82 -41.34 -14.46
CA LEU A 41 23.70 -41.83 -13.65
C LEU A 41 23.26 -43.24 -14.08
N ASP A 42 24.23 -44.13 -14.30
CA ASP A 42 23.97 -45.47 -14.86
C ASP A 42 23.10 -46.37 -13.96
N LYS A 43 23.04 -46.07 -12.66
CA LYS A 43 22.21 -46.78 -11.65
C LYS A 43 20.87 -46.10 -11.36
N PHE A 44 20.44 -45.14 -12.19
CA PHE A 44 19.21 -44.37 -11.95
C PHE A 44 17.97 -45.27 -11.77
N GLN A 45 17.86 -46.35 -12.55
CA GLN A 45 16.75 -47.32 -12.47
C GLN A 45 16.55 -47.91 -11.06
N THR A 46 17.61 -48.01 -10.25
CA THR A 46 17.51 -48.51 -8.87
C THR A 46 16.84 -47.50 -7.92
N TYR A 47 16.87 -46.21 -8.25
CA TYR A 47 16.42 -45.11 -7.38
C TYR A 47 15.25 -44.31 -7.97
N GLU A 48 14.74 -44.69 -9.14
CA GLU A 48 13.71 -43.95 -9.87
C GLU A 48 12.45 -43.68 -9.03
N GLY A 49 12.04 -44.63 -8.19
CA GLY A 49 10.89 -44.48 -7.29
C GLY A 49 11.10 -43.39 -6.22
N PHE A 50 12.30 -43.29 -5.64
CA PHE A 50 12.61 -42.26 -4.66
C PHE A 50 12.69 -40.87 -5.30
N VAL A 51 13.26 -40.78 -6.51
CA VAL A 51 13.32 -39.53 -7.28
C VAL A 51 11.90 -39.09 -7.70
N GLY A 52 11.05 -40.04 -8.10
CA GLY A 52 9.63 -39.82 -8.39
C GLY A 52 8.85 -39.24 -7.20
N LEU A 53 9.07 -39.81 -6.00
CA LEU A 53 8.42 -39.31 -4.80
C LEU A 53 8.90 -37.89 -4.43
N ALA A 54 10.20 -37.63 -4.53
CA ALA A 54 10.78 -36.31 -4.31
C ALA A 54 10.24 -35.27 -5.32
N PHE A 55 10.09 -35.66 -6.59
CA PHE A 55 9.49 -34.82 -7.63
C PHE A 55 8.03 -34.49 -7.33
N LEU A 56 7.20 -35.49 -7.00
CA LEU A 56 5.79 -35.27 -6.68
C LEU A 56 5.63 -34.36 -5.46
N PHE A 57 6.35 -34.65 -4.38
CA PHE A 57 6.28 -33.84 -3.16
C PHE A 57 6.68 -32.40 -3.43
N SER A 58 7.85 -32.18 -4.03
CA SER A 58 8.35 -30.83 -4.33
C SER A 58 7.43 -30.06 -5.30
N THR A 59 6.89 -30.73 -6.32
CA THR A 59 5.99 -30.11 -7.31
C THR A 59 4.68 -29.67 -6.69
N VAL A 60 4.08 -30.48 -5.81
CA VAL A 60 2.87 -30.08 -5.07
C VAL A 60 3.13 -28.84 -4.22
N LEU A 61 4.27 -28.77 -3.53
CA LEU A 61 4.61 -27.59 -2.74
C LEU A 61 4.80 -26.34 -3.61
N VAL A 62 5.41 -26.47 -4.78
CA VAL A 62 5.57 -25.37 -5.75
C VAL A 62 4.21 -24.88 -6.24
N ILE A 63 3.30 -25.79 -6.60
CA ILE A 63 1.95 -25.45 -7.08
C ILE A 63 1.16 -24.70 -6.00
N VAL A 64 1.15 -25.21 -4.76
CA VAL A 64 0.44 -24.55 -3.66
C VAL A 64 0.97 -23.13 -3.42
N ASN A 65 2.29 -22.95 -3.38
CA ASN A 65 2.89 -21.63 -3.23
C ASN A 65 2.59 -20.70 -4.41
N LEU A 66 2.57 -21.23 -5.63
CA LEU A 66 2.20 -20.47 -6.83
C LEU A 66 0.77 -19.97 -6.73
N ILE A 67 -0.18 -20.81 -6.30
CA ILE A 67 -1.57 -20.45 -6.10
C ILE A 67 -1.70 -19.33 -5.06
N ILE A 68 -1.06 -19.47 -3.90
CA ILE A 68 -1.06 -18.46 -2.83
C ILE A 68 -0.49 -17.13 -3.35
N TRP A 69 0.61 -17.18 -4.10
CA TRP A 69 1.22 -15.99 -4.69
C TRP A 69 0.27 -15.29 -5.67
N ILE A 70 -0.40 -16.05 -6.56
CA ILE A 70 -1.39 -15.50 -7.50
C ILE A 70 -2.53 -14.82 -6.73
N PHE A 71 -3.13 -15.48 -5.74
CA PHE A 71 -4.22 -14.91 -4.97
C PHE A 71 -3.80 -13.63 -4.22
N ASN A 72 -2.63 -13.65 -3.58
CA ASN A 72 -2.11 -12.46 -2.89
C ASN A 72 -1.85 -11.31 -3.85
N LYS A 73 -1.31 -11.60 -5.05
CA LYS A 73 -1.09 -10.60 -6.08
C LYS A 73 -2.41 -9.99 -6.56
N LEU A 74 -3.39 -10.82 -6.90
CA LEU A 74 -4.71 -10.37 -7.34
C LEU A 74 -5.44 -9.54 -6.26
N HIS A 75 -5.39 -10.00 -5.00
CA HIS A 75 -5.98 -9.29 -3.88
C HIS A 75 -5.32 -7.93 -3.64
N PHE A 76 -3.99 -7.87 -3.76
CA PHE A 76 -3.24 -6.64 -3.63
C PHE A 76 -3.62 -5.64 -4.74
N GLU A 77 -3.63 -6.07 -6.00
CA GLU A 77 -4.03 -5.23 -7.13
C GLU A 77 -5.47 -4.71 -6.96
N TYR A 78 -6.41 -5.59 -6.57
CA TYR A 78 -7.79 -5.20 -6.30
C TYR A 78 -7.89 -4.15 -5.18
N LYS A 79 -7.17 -4.35 -4.07
CA LYS A 79 -7.11 -3.37 -2.97
C LYS A 79 -6.56 -2.02 -3.43
N VAL A 80 -5.50 -2.02 -4.25
CA VAL A 80 -4.91 -0.78 -4.78
C VAL A 80 -5.90 -0.05 -5.68
N ILE A 81 -6.61 -0.76 -6.55
CA ILE A 81 -7.64 -0.17 -7.43
C ILE A 81 -8.78 0.41 -6.60
N LYS A 82 -9.29 -0.37 -5.62
CA LYS A 82 -10.38 0.07 -4.73
C LYS A 82 -9.99 1.32 -3.95
N LEU A 83 -8.81 1.33 -3.34
CA LEU A 83 -8.30 2.47 -2.58
C LEU A 83 -8.17 3.73 -3.45
N LYS A 84 -7.66 3.60 -4.68
CA LYS A 84 -7.58 4.73 -5.63
C LYS A 84 -8.96 5.28 -5.97
N SER A 85 -9.95 4.40 -6.15
CA SER A 85 -11.34 4.80 -6.39
C SER A 85 -11.93 5.53 -5.19
N GLU A 86 -11.70 5.02 -3.98
CA GLU A 86 -12.15 5.66 -2.73
C GLU A 86 -11.56 7.07 -2.58
N TYR A 87 -10.26 7.26 -2.87
CA TYR A 87 -9.66 8.60 -2.89
C TYR A 87 -10.27 9.55 -3.90
N LYS A 88 -10.54 9.06 -5.12
CA LYS A 88 -11.14 9.87 -6.17
C LYS A 88 -12.54 10.33 -5.75
N GLN A 89 -13.35 9.38 -5.27
CA GLN A 89 -14.69 9.68 -4.77
C GLN A 89 -14.64 10.63 -3.58
N ALA A 90 -13.73 10.41 -2.62
CA ALA A 90 -13.60 11.27 -1.46
C ALA A 90 -13.21 12.72 -1.80
N ILE A 91 -12.55 12.96 -2.94
CA ILE A 91 -12.23 14.31 -3.43
C ILE A 91 -13.43 14.94 -4.16
N GLU A 92 -14.18 14.13 -4.93
CA GLU A 92 -15.40 14.59 -5.61
C GLU A 92 -16.49 14.97 -4.60
N ASP A 93 -16.60 14.22 -3.51
CA ASP A 93 -17.62 14.36 -2.46
C ASP A 93 -17.17 15.27 -1.29
N LEU A 94 -16.10 16.06 -1.44
CA LEU A 94 -15.66 16.98 -0.39
C LEU A 94 -16.75 17.98 -0.03
N ASP A 95 -17.03 18.12 1.26
CA ASP A 95 -17.92 19.16 1.73
C ASP A 95 -17.26 20.56 1.71
N PHE A 96 -18.04 21.58 2.02
CA PHE A 96 -17.57 22.96 2.01
C PHE A 96 -16.39 23.21 2.96
N HIS A 97 -16.42 22.62 4.15
CA HIS A 97 -15.40 22.81 5.19
C HIS A 97 -14.13 22.00 4.88
N GLU A 98 -14.27 20.77 4.37
CA GLU A 98 -13.15 19.95 3.92
C GLU A 98 -12.41 20.62 2.75
N LYS A 99 -13.15 21.22 1.80
CA LYS A 99 -12.56 22.07 0.75
C LYS A 99 -11.78 23.24 1.35
N ALA A 100 -12.31 23.89 2.39
CA ALA A 100 -11.61 24.99 3.08
C ALA A 100 -10.28 24.55 3.68
N VAL A 101 -10.23 23.36 4.29
CA VAL A 101 -8.97 22.79 4.82
C VAL A 101 -7.97 22.52 3.70
N LEU A 102 -8.37 21.89 2.60
CA LEU A 102 -7.45 21.63 1.48
C LEU A 102 -6.96 22.93 0.81
N ARG A 103 -7.81 23.96 0.71
CA ARG A 103 -7.42 25.29 0.21
C ARG A 103 -6.26 25.88 1.00
N GLU A 104 -6.20 25.67 2.32
CA GLU A 104 -5.11 26.19 3.16
C GLU A 104 -3.73 25.71 2.72
N PHE A 105 -3.60 24.46 2.28
CA PHE A 105 -2.32 23.95 1.76
C PHE A 105 -1.91 24.69 0.48
N CYS A 106 -2.87 24.97 -0.42
CA CYS A 106 -2.62 25.69 -1.66
C CYS A 106 -2.28 27.18 -1.41
N ILE A 107 -3.03 27.83 -0.50
CA ILE A 107 -2.84 29.25 -0.15
C ILE A 107 -1.47 29.46 0.52
N ARG A 108 -1.12 28.60 1.48
CA ARG A 108 0.16 28.68 2.22
C ARG A 108 1.35 28.18 1.40
N LYS A 109 1.11 27.43 0.32
CA LYS A 109 2.13 26.76 -0.50
C LYS A 109 3.06 25.87 0.35
N GLN A 110 2.48 25.17 1.33
CA GLN A 110 3.20 24.29 2.24
C GLN A 110 2.74 22.85 2.06
N SER A 111 3.69 21.91 2.08
CA SER A 111 3.40 20.46 2.06
C SER A 111 2.88 19.95 3.40
N SER A 112 3.11 20.69 4.49
CA SER A 112 2.60 20.39 5.82
C SER A 112 2.14 21.66 6.53
N ILE A 113 1.00 21.58 7.21
CA ILE A 113 0.45 22.66 8.04
C ILE A 113 0.12 22.11 9.44
N ASN A 114 0.23 22.97 10.45
CA ASN A 114 -0.19 22.63 11.81
C ASN A 114 -1.69 22.87 11.97
N VAL A 115 -2.42 21.85 12.38
CA VAL A 115 -3.89 21.89 12.57
C VAL A 115 -4.30 21.32 13.93
N PRO A 116 -5.42 21.79 14.50
CA PRO A 116 -6.01 21.18 15.69
C PRO A 116 -6.56 19.79 15.36
N ILE A 117 -6.08 18.74 16.04
CA ILE A 117 -6.56 17.37 15.79
C ILE A 117 -7.93 17.09 16.42
N ASP A 118 -8.32 17.90 17.42
CA ASP A 118 -9.62 17.88 18.07
C ASP A 118 -10.73 18.50 17.19
N ASP A 119 -10.37 19.17 16.09
CA ASP A 119 -11.34 19.63 15.10
C ASP A 119 -11.98 18.42 14.37
N PRO A 120 -13.33 18.32 14.35
CA PRO A 120 -14.03 17.18 13.79
C PRO A 120 -13.81 17.03 12.28
N ILE A 121 -13.59 18.12 11.54
CA ILE A 121 -13.33 18.09 10.10
C ILE A 121 -11.95 17.49 9.87
N ILE A 122 -10.94 17.92 10.65
CA ILE A 122 -9.57 17.37 10.56
C ILE A 122 -9.56 15.88 10.90
N SER A 123 -10.22 15.49 12.00
CA SER A 123 -10.37 14.09 12.39
C SER A 123 -11.08 13.26 11.31
N GLY A 124 -12.15 13.80 10.70
CA GLY A 124 -12.85 13.17 9.57
C GLY A 124 -11.95 12.97 8.36
N MET A 125 -11.19 13.98 7.98
CA MET A 125 -10.26 13.91 6.84
C MET A 125 -9.07 12.97 7.08
N LEU A 126 -8.60 12.84 8.32
CA LEU A 126 -7.61 11.83 8.71
C LEU A 126 -8.18 10.41 8.59
N ASN A 127 -9.43 10.20 9.05
CA ASN A 127 -10.11 8.90 8.94
C ASN A 127 -10.39 8.51 7.48
N LYS A 128 -10.70 9.49 6.62
CA LYS A 128 -10.83 9.30 5.16
C LYS A 128 -9.48 9.11 4.45
N ASN A 129 -8.36 9.12 5.17
CA ASN A 129 -6.99 9.13 4.65
C ASN A 129 -6.67 10.29 3.70
N ILE A 130 -7.50 11.33 3.64
CA ILE A 130 -7.26 12.51 2.79
C ILE A 130 -6.06 13.27 3.32
N LEU A 131 -6.03 13.44 4.65
CA LEU A 131 -4.89 13.93 5.40
C LEU A 131 -4.13 12.78 6.03
N LYS A 132 -2.85 13.01 6.30
CA LYS A 132 -1.97 12.12 7.01
C LYS A 132 -1.19 12.91 8.05
N MET A 133 -1.12 12.37 9.26
CA MET A 133 -0.26 12.91 10.30
C MET A 133 1.21 12.66 9.96
N ASN A 134 2.03 13.69 10.10
CA ASN A 134 3.45 13.56 9.82
C ASN A 134 4.14 12.87 11.00
N ASN A 135 4.52 11.61 10.79
CA ASN A 135 5.28 10.84 11.77
C ASN A 135 6.74 11.32 11.84
N GLN A 136 7.01 12.45 12.48
CA GLN A 136 8.29 12.63 13.15
C GLN A 136 8.19 11.98 14.53
N ILE A 137 8.38 10.66 14.53
CA ILE A 137 8.61 9.84 15.72
C ILE A 137 10.12 9.85 15.94
N ASN A 138 10.62 10.88 16.62
CA ASN A 138 11.97 10.92 17.20
C ASN A 138 11.88 11.61 18.58
N GLY A 139 11.02 11.08 19.46
CA GLY A 139 11.01 11.40 20.89
C GLY A 139 10.26 12.66 21.34
N SER A 140 9.85 13.53 20.43
CA SER A 140 9.02 14.69 20.78
C SER A 140 7.97 14.92 19.71
N ALA A 141 6.72 14.55 20.02
CA ALA A 141 5.60 15.17 19.34
C ALA A 141 5.65 16.66 19.68
N ILE A 142 6.30 17.48 18.83
CA ILE A 142 6.27 18.94 18.98
C ILE A 142 4.93 19.41 18.39
N GLY A 143 3.85 18.95 19.01
CA GLY A 143 2.57 19.63 18.92
C GLY A 143 2.66 20.84 19.84
N THR A 144 2.39 22.03 19.33
CA THR A 144 2.22 23.21 20.20
C THR A 144 0.80 23.12 20.77
N GLY A 145 0.65 22.46 21.92
CA GLY A 145 -0.66 22.11 22.47
C GLY A 145 -1.33 20.97 21.68
N MET A 146 -2.58 21.16 21.25
CA MET A 146 -3.34 20.19 20.45
C MET A 146 -3.15 20.34 18.93
N ASN A 147 -2.23 21.21 18.48
CA ASN A 147 -1.94 21.38 17.06
C ASN A 147 -0.84 20.43 16.60
N PHE A 148 -1.08 19.68 15.52
CA PHE A 148 -0.12 18.74 14.96
C PHE A 148 0.15 18.99 13.48
N PRO A 149 1.38 18.70 13.01
CA PRO A 149 1.71 18.79 11.60
C PRO A 149 1.02 17.67 10.82
N VAL A 150 0.19 18.07 9.86
CA VAL A 150 -0.45 17.16 8.91
C VAL A 150 -0.04 17.51 7.49
N SER A 151 -0.14 16.54 6.60
CA SER A 151 0.07 16.69 5.17
C SER A 151 -1.09 16.05 4.41
N MET A 152 -1.34 16.49 3.18
CA MET A 152 -2.20 15.72 2.28
C MET A 152 -1.55 14.36 2.00
N SER A 153 -2.36 13.33 1.85
CA SER A 153 -1.87 12.05 1.35
C SER A 153 -1.28 12.21 -0.06
N LYS A 154 -0.15 11.57 -0.34
CA LYS A 154 0.58 11.69 -1.62
C LYS A 154 -0.30 11.46 -2.86
N TYR A 155 -1.28 10.55 -2.76
CA TYR A 155 -2.19 10.29 -3.85
C TYR A 155 -3.19 11.43 -4.05
N VAL A 156 -3.73 11.98 -2.96
CA VAL A 156 -4.61 13.17 -2.98
C VAL A 156 -3.88 14.35 -3.61
N GLU A 157 -2.68 14.66 -3.15
CA GLU A 157 -1.85 15.75 -3.70
C GLU A 157 -1.65 15.63 -5.22
N LYS A 158 -1.54 14.40 -5.73
CA LYS A 158 -1.35 14.14 -7.17
C LYS A 158 -2.62 14.34 -8.00
N ILE A 159 -3.80 14.07 -7.44
CA ILE A 159 -5.07 14.11 -8.18
C ILE A 159 -5.92 15.36 -7.86
N LEU A 160 -5.58 16.09 -6.80
CA LEU A 160 -6.26 17.31 -6.42
C LEU A 160 -6.02 18.38 -7.48
N LYS A 161 -7.12 18.96 -7.97
CA LYS A 161 -7.12 20.09 -8.89
C LYS A 161 -7.73 21.30 -8.19
N PRO A 162 -7.36 22.53 -8.59
CA PRO A 162 -7.94 23.76 -8.03
C PRO A 162 -9.48 23.76 -8.08
N GLU A 163 -10.07 23.19 -9.13
CA GLU A 163 -11.51 23.06 -9.33
C GLU A 163 -12.21 22.24 -8.22
N HIS A 164 -11.57 21.19 -7.70
CA HIS A 164 -12.16 20.36 -6.64
C HIS A 164 -12.32 21.12 -5.32
N ILE A 165 -11.55 22.19 -5.13
CA ILE A 165 -11.53 23.00 -3.91
C ILE A 165 -12.02 24.43 -4.15
N ASN A 166 -12.73 24.66 -5.26
CA ASN A 166 -13.28 25.96 -5.64
C ASN A 166 -12.22 27.07 -5.73
N LEU A 167 -10.99 26.73 -6.13
CA LEU A 167 -9.95 27.70 -6.45
C LEU A 167 -9.85 27.85 -7.98
N LYS A 168 -9.95 29.08 -8.48
CA LYS A 168 -9.65 29.43 -9.87
C LYS A 168 -8.21 29.92 -10.00
N GLN A 169 -7.60 29.72 -11.17
CA GLN A 169 -6.24 30.20 -11.45
C GLN A 169 -6.18 31.74 -11.49
N THR A 170 -7.26 32.39 -11.94
CA THR A 170 -7.43 33.84 -11.98
C THR A 170 -8.72 34.22 -11.26
N PRO A 171 -8.70 34.33 -9.92
CA PRO A 171 -9.91 34.60 -9.15
C PRO A 171 -10.34 36.07 -9.28
N THR A 172 -11.65 36.31 -9.27
CA THR A 172 -12.20 37.67 -9.17
C THR A 172 -12.08 38.23 -7.75
N GLU A 173 -12.23 39.54 -7.55
CA GLU A 173 -12.19 40.17 -6.22
C GLU A 173 -13.24 39.59 -5.26
N GLU A 174 -14.42 39.25 -5.78
CA GLU A 174 -15.49 38.60 -5.04
C GLU A 174 -15.08 37.18 -4.59
N GLU A 175 -14.44 36.42 -5.46
CA GLU A 175 -13.96 35.06 -5.14
C GLU A 175 -12.80 35.07 -4.14
N ILE A 176 -11.91 36.07 -4.25
CA ILE A 176 -10.86 36.29 -3.26
C ILE A 176 -11.49 36.55 -1.90
N SER A 177 -12.45 37.48 -1.83
CA SER A 177 -13.18 37.82 -0.59
C SER A 177 -13.90 36.59 -0.01
N PHE A 178 -14.61 35.83 -0.85
CA PHE A 178 -15.24 34.59 -0.46
C PHE A 178 -14.26 33.58 0.14
N VAL A 179 -13.09 33.39 -0.49
CA VAL A 179 -12.06 32.49 0.03
C VAL A 179 -11.55 32.95 1.39
N TRP A 180 -11.32 34.25 1.58
CA TRP A 180 -10.86 34.83 2.83
C TRP A 180 -11.88 34.73 3.97
N GLU A 181 -13.16 34.96 3.66
CA GLU A 181 -14.25 34.88 4.63
C GLU A 181 -14.51 33.43 5.08
N ASN A 182 -14.26 32.47 4.19
CA ASN A 182 -14.56 31.04 4.42
C ASN A 182 -13.30 30.21 4.67
N ARG A 183 -12.30 30.78 5.35
CA ARG A 183 -11.13 30.03 5.84
C ARG A 183 -11.49 29.30 7.14
N PRO A 184 -10.85 28.17 7.44
CA PRO A 184 -11.04 27.50 8.72
C PRO A 184 -10.71 28.41 9.90
N GLU A 185 -11.49 28.34 10.98
CA GLU A 185 -11.34 29.19 12.17
C GLU A 185 -9.92 29.15 12.76
N TRP A 186 -9.30 27.97 12.78
CA TRP A 186 -7.93 27.78 13.27
C TRP A 186 -6.88 28.44 12.35
N ALA A 187 -7.16 28.59 11.06
CA ALA A 187 -6.24 29.22 10.12
C ALA A 187 -6.13 30.74 10.38
N ASN A 188 -7.21 31.38 10.81
CA ASN A 188 -7.24 32.80 11.14
C ASN A 188 -6.44 33.13 12.41
N ARG A 189 -6.38 32.20 13.38
CA ARG A 189 -5.63 32.38 14.65
C ARG A 189 -4.10 32.34 14.47
N SER A 190 -3.61 31.75 13.38
CA SER A 190 -2.17 31.62 13.10
C SER A 190 -1.44 32.91 12.71
N ARG A 191 -2.14 34.06 12.60
CA ARG A 191 -1.56 35.39 12.34
C ARG A 191 -0.97 36.10 13.57
N ARG A 192 -0.97 35.47 14.76
CA ARG A 192 -0.54 36.12 16.03
C ARG A 192 0.94 35.93 16.41
N TYR A 193 1.81 35.57 15.47
CA TYR A 193 3.26 35.51 15.70
C TYR A 193 4.02 36.10 14.52
#